data_AF-A0A1C6AAY5-F1
#
_entry.id   AF-A0A1C6AAY5-F1
#
_cell.length_a   1.000
_cell.length_b   1.000
_cell.length_c   1.000
_cell.angle_alpha   90.00
_cell.angle_beta   90.00
_cell.angle_gamma   90.00
#
_symmetry.space_group_name_H-M   'P 1'
#
loop_
_entity.id
_entity.type
_entity.pdbx_description
1 polymer ?
#
loop_
_entity_poly.entity_id
_entity_poly.type
_entity_poly.pdbx_seq_one_letter_code
_entity_poly.pdbx_strand_id
1 'polypeptide(L)'
;MVFNTFIKCQVCGCITRVRLQVGWQEEHPIEVTCGKCGTSLSGKVKIGQDCPGLNFSFDNADDAQDENADYVVECSGEFPTAKQAEAADLEGLVVTPFIRYMNCMKTDDSYEEFVQAVSQLNATAKKWKNYKRILTLAKNNSEHLIQEI
;
A
#
# COMPACT_ATOMS: atom_id res chain seq x y z
N MET A 1 -12.16 3.29 -5.42
CA MET A 1 -12.71 1.98 -5.86
C MET A 1 -12.06 0.90 -5.03
N VAL A 2 -12.74 -0.21 -4.72
CA VAL A 2 -12.12 -1.35 -4.03
C VAL A 2 -12.06 -2.54 -4.97
N PHE A 3 -10.87 -3.12 -5.12
CA PHE A 3 -10.63 -4.34 -5.89
C PHE A 3 -10.36 -5.50 -4.93
N ASN A 4 -10.86 -6.68 -5.26
CA ASN A 4 -10.64 -7.89 -4.46
C ASN A 4 -9.72 -8.82 -5.22
N THR A 5 -8.66 -9.26 -4.56
CA THR A 5 -7.85 -10.40 -5.01
C THR A 5 -7.76 -11.42 -3.88
N PHE A 6 -7.54 -12.68 -4.21
CA PHE A 6 -7.45 -13.76 -3.25
C PHE A 6 -6.08 -14.38 -3.35
N ILE A 7 -5.40 -14.49 -2.23
CA ILE A 7 -4.05 -15.04 -2.16
C ILE A 7 -4.05 -16.29 -1.29
N LYS A 8 -3.31 -17.31 -1.71
CA LYS A 8 -3.10 -18.55 -0.99
C LYS A 8 -1.71 -18.57 -0.41
N CYS A 9 -1.62 -18.74 0.90
CA CYS A 9 -0.33 -18.91 1.59
C CYS A 9 0.37 -20.19 1.11
N GLN A 10 1.59 -20.08 0.60
CA GLN A 10 2.38 -21.24 0.15
C GLN A 10 2.79 -22.18 1.30
N VAL A 11 2.76 -21.71 2.55
CA VAL A 11 3.14 -22.51 3.73
C VAL A 11 2.00 -23.41 4.23
N CYS A 12 0.82 -22.83 4.47
CA CYS A 12 -0.29 -23.56 5.11
C CYS A 12 -1.54 -23.71 4.23
N GLY A 13 -1.52 -23.13 3.02
CA GLY A 13 -2.62 -23.18 2.06
C GLY A 13 -3.84 -22.33 2.41
N CYS A 14 -3.80 -21.56 3.49
CA CYS A 14 -4.86 -20.64 3.90
C CYS A 14 -5.10 -19.56 2.85
N ILE A 15 -6.37 -19.23 2.59
CA ILE A 15 -6.78 -18.23 1.61
C ILE A 15 -7.14 -16.94 2.32
N THR A 16 -6.53 -15.84 1.89
CA THR A 16 -6.82 -14.49 2.40
C THR A 16 -7.34 -13.63 1.26
N ARG A 17 -8.48 -13.00 1.46
CA ARG A 17 -9.01 -11.97 0.57
C ARG A 17 -8.31 -10.65 0.86
N VAL A 18 -7.63 -10.11 -0.13
CA VAL A 18 -7.02 -8.78 -0.08
C VAL A 18 -7.97 -7.79 -0.74
N ARG A 19 -8.47 -6.84 0.05
CA ARG A 19 -9.33 -5.74 -0.39
C ARG A 19 -8.48 -4.50 -0.62
N LEU A 20 -8.07 -4.28 -1.87
CA LEU A 20 -7.28 -3.13 -2.25
C LEU A 20 -8.17 -1.90 -2.50
N GLN A 21 -7.99 -0.84 -1.72
CA GLN A 21 -8.47 0.49 -2.10
C GLN A 21 -7.56 1.03 -3.21
N VAL A 22 -8.07 1.01 -4.44
CA VAL A 22 -7.38 1.56 -5.61
C VAL A 22 -7.32 3.08 -5.48
N GLY A 23 -6.12 3.60 -5.68
CA GLY A 23 -5.75 5.01 -5.53
C GLY A 23 -4.88 5.51 -6.69
N TRP A 24 -4.25 6.67 -6.49
CA TRP A 24 -3.39 7.34 -7.47
C TRP A 24 -1.92 6.89 -7.41
N GLN A 25 -1.49 6.19 -6.36
CA GLN A 25 -0.12 5.68 -6.31
C GLN A 25 0.11 4.60 -7.38
N GLU A 26 1.11 4.80 -8.24
CA GLU A 26 1.47 3.86 -9.31
C GLU A 26 1.93 2.48 -8.80
N GLU A 27 2.60 2.44 -7.64
CA GLU A 27 3.05 1.20 -7.01
C GLU A 27 3.11 1.39 -5.49
N HIS A 28 2.70 0.38 -4.73
CA HIS A 28 2.96 0.31 -3.30
C HIS A 28 3.10 -1.15 -2.83
N PRO A 29 3.82 -1.42 -1.73
CA PRO A 29 3.92 -2.75 -1.16
C PRO A 29 2.57 -3.21 -0.58
N ILE A 30 2.39 -4.52 -0.52
CA ILE A 30 1.30 -5.21 0.17
C ILE A 30 1.93 -6.23 1.11
N GLU A 31 1.71 -6.05 2.40
CA GLU A 31 2.18 -6.98 3.44
C GLU A 31 0.98 -7.52 4.20
N VAL A 32 0.83 -8.85 4.17
CA VAL A 32 -0.30 -9.55 4.78
C VAL A 32 0.22 -10.62 5.71
N THR A 33 -0.13 -10.57 6.99
CA THR A 33 0.13 -11.70 7.89
C THR A 33 -0.84 -12.83 7.55
N CYS A 34 -0.34 -14.06 7.37
CA CYS A 34 -1.23 -15.21 7.22
C CYS A 34 -1.98 -15.47 8.53
N GLY A 35 -3.31 -15.38 8.51
CA GLY A 35 -4.13 -15.52 9.73
C GLY A 35 -4.00 -16.89 10.40
N LYS A 36 -3.65 -17.94 9.63
CA LYS A 36 -3.52 -19.31 10.15
C LYS A 36 -2.14 -19.65 10.72
N CYS A 37 -1.06 -19.39 9.98
CA CYS A 37 0.30 -19.78 10.40
C CYS A 37 1.20 -18.60 10.82
N GLY A 38 0.75 -17.36 10.66
CA GLY A 38 1.46 -16.16 11.13
C GLY A 38 2.63 -15.70 10.26
N THR A 39 2.95 -16.37 9.15
CA THR A 39 4.01 -15.91 8.24
C THR A 39 3.61 -14.59 7.54
N SER A 40 4.56 -13.71 7.26
CA SER A 40 4.32 -12.55 6.39
C SER A 40 4.19 -13.02 4.95
N LEU A 41 3.19 -12.53 4.23
CA LEU A 41 3.00 -12.69 2.80
C LEU A 41 3.33 -11.35 2.15
N SER A 42 4.48 -11.29 1.50
CA SER A 42 5.06 -10.07 0.97
C SER A 42 4.77 -9.96 -0.51
N GLY A 43 4.35 -8.78 -0.93
CA GLY A 43 4.05 -8.50 -2.31
C GLY A 43 3.92 -7.02 -2.59
N LYS A 44 3.40 -6.71 -3.77
CA LYS A 44 3.13 -5.35 -4.21
C LYS A 44 2.05 -5.33 -5.26
N VAL A 45 1.47 -4.15 -5.45
CA VAL A 45 0.57 -3.87 -6.56
C VAL A 45 1.09 -2.72 -7.39
N LYS A 46 1.00 -2.86 -8.71
CA LYS A 46 1.13 -1.76 -9.67
C LYS A 46 -0.26 -1.35 -10.17
N ILE A 47 -0.52 -0.05 -10.19
CA ILE A 47 -1.77 0.56 -10.58
C ILE A 47 -1.51 1.42 -11.83
N GLY A 48 -2.05 1.00 -12.97
CA GLY A 48 -1.94 1.74 -14.22
C GLY A 48 -2.82 2.99 -14.20
N GLN A 49 -2.19 4.17 -14.17
CA GLN A 49 -2.88 5.47 -14.14
C GLN A 49 -3.32 5.91 -15.55
N ASP A 50 -2.49 5.71 -16.58
CA ASP A 50 -2.80 6.07 -17.97
C ASP A 50 -3.63 4.99 -18.69
N CYS A 51 -3.27 3.73 -18.44
CA CYS A 51 -3.97 2.55 -18.95
C CYS A 51 -4.53 1.77 -17.75
N PRO A 52 -5.85 1.77 -17.52
CA PRO A 52 -6.44 1.11 -16.36
C PRO A 52 -6.04 -0.36 -16.27
N GLY A 53 -5.43 -0.74 -15.14
CA GLY A 53 -4.99 -2.09 -14.89
C GLY A 53 -4.38 -2.24 -13.50
N LEU A 54 -4.53 -3.44 -12.93
CA LEU A 54 -3.91 -3.81 -11.66
C LEU A 54 -3.03 -5.03 -11.88
N ASN A 55 -1.80 -4.97 -11.38
CA ASN A 55 -0.88 -6.10 -11.43
C ASN A 55 -0.35 -6.39 -10.03
N PHE A 56 -0.76 -7.51 -9.48
CA PHE A 56 -0.32 -8.01 -8.17
C PHE A 56 0.84 -8.97 -8.35
N SER A 57 1.81 -8.90 -7.45
CA SER A 57 2.92 -9.83 -7.39
C SER A 57 3.25 -10.11 -5.93
N PHE A 58 3.25 -11.38 -5.56
CA PHE A 58 3.60 -11.86 -4.23
C PHE A 58 4.80 -12.80 -4.33
N ASP A 59 5.69 -12.72 -3.34
CA ASP A 59 6.92 -13.51 -3.30
C ASP A 59 6.67 -14.93 -2.73
N ASN A 60 5.68 -15.05 -1.85
CA ASN A 60 5.41 -16.25 -1.06
C ASN A 60 3.91 -16.56 -0.85
N ALA A 61 3.09 -16.07 -1.78
CA ALA A 61 1.68 -16.41 -1.90
C ALA A 61 1.30 -16.59 -3.36
N ASP A 62 0.39 -17.51 -3.64
CA ASP A 62 -0.11 -17.78 -4.99
C ASP A 62 -1.47 -17.10 -5.19
N ASP A 63 -1.81 -16.75 -6.44
CA ASP A 63 -3.17 -16.32 -6.76
C ASP A 63 -4.16 -17.47 -6.55
N ALA A 64 -5.24 -17.20 -5.82
CA ALA A 64 -6.34 -18.11 -5.61
C ALA A 64 -7.55 -17.67 -6.44
N GLN A 65 -8.20 -18.64 -7.10
CA GLN A 65 -9.48 -18.42 -7.78
C GLN A 65 -10.69 -18.71 -6.87
N ASP A 66 -10.44 -19.14 -5.64
CA ASP A 66 -11.47 -19.47 -4.67
C ASP A 66 -11.89 -18.21 -3.89
N GLU A 67 -13.17 -17.84 -4.02
CA GLU A 67 -13.74 -16.68 -3.33
C GLU A 67 -14.05 -16.98 -1.85
N ASN A 68 -13.94 -18.24 -1.41
CA ASN A 68 -14.10 -18.63 0.00
C ASN A 68 -12.80 -18.39 0.76
N ALA A 69 -12.54 -17.14 1.11
CA ALA A 69 -11.40 -16.80 1.96
C ALA A 69 -11.66 -17.15 3.44
N ASP A 70 -10.62 -17.62 4.13
CA ASP A 70 -10.64 -17.81 5.58
C ASP A 70 -10.52 -16.45 6.32
N TYR A 71 -9.71 -15.55 5.76
CA TYR A 71 -9.41 -14.24 6.32
C TYR A 71 -9.57 -13.14 5.27
N VAL A 72 -9.67 -11.91 5.75
CA VAL A 72 -9.72 -10.74 4.89
C VAL A 72 -8.87 -9.62 5.48
N VAL A 73 -8.22 -8.88 4.60
CA VAL A 73 -7.39 -7.74 4.94
C VAL A 73 -7.67 -6.60 3.97
N GLU A 74 -7.63 -5.36 4.46
CA GLU A 74 -7.70 -4.19 3.62
C GLU A 74 -6.31 -3.61 3.39
N CYS A 75 -6.02 -3.21 2.15
CA CYS A 75 -4.77 -2.60 1.77
C CYS A 75 -5.02 -1.30 1.02
N SER A 76 -4.17 -0.30 1.25
CA SER A 76 -4.13 0.95 0.52
C SER A 76 -2.73 1.53 0.59
N GLY A 77 -2.24 2.12 -0.50
CA GLY A 77 -1.02 2.93 -0.46
C GLY A 77 -1.21 4.28 0.22
N GLU A 78 -2.45 4.72 0.43
CA GLU A 78 -2.80 6.10 0.77
C GLU A 78 -3.52 6.20 2.10
N PHE A 79 -4.46 5.29 2.38
CA PHE A 79 -5.33 5.40 3.54
C PHE A 79 -4.98 4.39 4.62
N PRO A 80 -5.13 4.75 5.90
CA PRO A 80 -5.18 3.75 6.97
C PRO A 80 -6.28 2.73 6.70
N THR A 81 -5.96 1.46 6.87
CA THR A 81 -6.88 0.34 6.63
C THR A 81 -7.21 -0.42 7.91
N ALA A 82 -8.32 -1.16 7.90
CA ALA A 82 -8.63 -2.07 8.99
C ALA A 82 -7.59 -3.20 9.04
N LYS A 83 -7.32 -3.69 10.26
CA LYS A 83 -6.50 -4.88 10.46
C LYS A 83 -7.21 -6.11 9.89
N GLN A 84 -6.43 -7.14 9.60
CA GLN A 84 -6.96 -8.44 9.21
C GLN A 84 -7.94 -8.97 10.26
N ALA A 85 -8.99 -9.64 9.78
CA ALA A 85 -9.89 -10.43 10.61
C ALA A 85 -10.36 -11.68 9.85
N GLU A 86 -11.10 -12.55 10.52
CA GLU A 86 -11.76 -13.68 9.87
C GLU A 86 -12.77 -13.18 8.85
N ALA A 87 -12.95 -13.93 7.75
CA ALA A 87 -13.87 -13.52 6.69
C ALA A 87 -15.33 -13.42 7.18
N ALA A 88 -15.71 -14.30 8.13
CA ALA A 88 -17.04 -14.30 8.74
C ALA A 88 -17.35 -13.02 9.53
N ASP A 89 -16.34 -12.43 10.19
CA ASP A 89 -16.49 -11.21 10.98
C ASP A 89 -16.70 -9.96 10.12
N LEU A 90 -16.48 -10.07 8.80
CA LEU A 90 -16.40 -8.92 7.89
C LEU A 90 -17.62 -8.76 6.97
N GLU A 91 -18.70 -9.51 7.19
CA GLU A 91 -19.98 -9.34 6.46
C GLU A 91 -20.51 -7.89 6.53
N GLY A 92 -20.09 -7.10 7.53
CA GLY A 92 -20.47 -5.69 7.69
C GLY A 92 -19.52 -4.63 7.11
N LEU A 93 -18.34 -4.98 6.59
CA LEU A 93 -17.33 -3.98 6.19
C LEU A 93 -17.57 -3.42 4.78
N VAL A 94 -18.71 -2.76 4.60
CA VAL A 94 -19.14 -2.19 3.31
C VAL A 94 -18.41 -0.88 3.00
N VAL A 95 -18.12 -0.08 4.03
CA VAL A 95 -17.54 1.26 3.85
C VAL A 95 -16.07 1.16 3.50
N THR A 96 -15.70 1.70 2.35
CA THR A 96 -14.32 1.65 1.83
C THR A 96 -13.38 2.52 2.66
N PRO A 97 -12.07 2.23 2.70
CA PRO A 97 -11.09 3.09 3.36
C PRO A 97 -11.19 4.55 2.91
N PHE A 98 -11.41 4.79 1.62
CA PHE A 98 -11.63 6.13 1.08
C PHE A 98 -12.83 6.83 1.72
N ILE A 99 -14.01 6.20 1.75
CA ILE A 99 -15.21 6.83 2.33
C ILE A 99 -15.01 7.09 3.83
N ARG A 100 -14.40 6.15 4.56
CA ARG A 100 -14.11 6.33 5.99
C ARG A 100 -13.19 7.53 6.23
N TYR A 101 -12.19 7.71 5.38
CA TYR A 101 -11.24 8.81 5.53
C TYR A 101 -11.82 10.15 5.08
N MET A 102 -12.58 10.18 3.98
CA MET A 102 -13.30 11.39 3.54
C MET A 102 -14.25 11.91 4.61
N ASN A 103 -14.96 11.03 5.32
CA ASN A 103 -15.86 11.41 6.41
C ASN A 103 -15.13 12.03 7.62
N CYS A 104 -13.81 11.82 7.75
CA CYS A 104 -12.99 12.40 8.82
C CYS A 104 -12.29 13.70 8.41
N MET A 105 -12.35 14.08 7.12
CA MET A 105 -11.77 15.31 6.62
C MET A 105 -12.62 16.51 7.02
N LYS A 106 -11.96 17.65 7.24
CA LYS A 106 -12.60 18.85 7.81
C LYS A 106 -13.13 19.82 6.76
N THR A 107 -12.49 19.85 5.60
CA THR A 107 -12.77 20.79 4.51
C THR A 107 -12.79 20.05 3.17
N ASP A 108 -13.42 20.65 2.17
CA ASP A 108 -13.50 20.08 0.82
C ASP A 108 -12.10 19.90 0.18
N ASP A 109 -11.17 20.82 0.46
CA ASP A 109 -9.80 20.79 -0.07
C ASP A 109 -8.87 19.81 0.66
N SER A 110 -9.27 19.28 1.82
CA SER A 110 -8.42 18.42 2.67
C SER A 110 -7.87 17.20 1.93
N TYR A 111 -8.63 16.67 0.98
CA TYR A 111 -8.22 15.52 0.17
C TYR A 111 -7.11 15.89 -0.80
N GLU A 112 -7.25 17.01 -1.51
CA GLU A 112 -6.28 17.48 -2.49
C GLU A 112 -4.95 17.85 -1.82
N GLU A 113 -5.02 18.52 -0.66
CA GLU A 113 -3.84 18.80 0.17
C GLU A 113 -3.13 17.52 0.59
N PHE A 114 -3.89 16.50 1.01
CA PHE A 114 -3.35 15.20 1.38
C PHE A 114 -2.66 14.50 0.19
N VAL A 115 -3.30 14.50 -0.99
CA VAL A 115 -2.74 13.97 -2.24
C VAL A 115 -1.39 14.64 -2.53
N GLN A 116 -1.37 15.96 -2.47
CA GLN A 116 -0.19 16.76 -2.79
C GLN A 116 0.95 16.47 -1.81
N ALA A 117 0.66 16.38 -0.50
CA ALA A 117 1.65 16.06 0.52
C ALA A 117 2.27 14.66 0.30
N VAL A 118 1.44 13.64 0.05
CA VAL A 118 1.92 12.27 -0.22
C VAL A 118 2.76 12.23 -1.51
N SER A 119 2.34 12.94 -2.55
CA SER A 119 3.08 13.04 -3.81
C SER A 119 4.47 13.67 -3.62
N GLN A 120 4.54 14.77 -2.85
CA GLN A 120 5.82 15.41 -2.51
C GLN A 120 6.73 14.49 -1.70
N LEU A 121 6.19 13.76 -0.72
CA LEU A 121 6.95 12.78 0.05
C LEU A 121 7.52 11.67 -0.84
N ASN A 122 6.72 11.13 -1.76
CA ASN A 122 7.17 10.09 -2.69
C ASN A 122 8.23 10.62 -3.66
N ALA A 123 8.06 11.82 -4.21
CA ALA A 123 9.07 12.47 -5.05
C ALA A 123 10.39 12.71 -4.28
N THR A 124 10.28 13.05 -2.99
CA THR A 124 11.43 13.27 -2.10
C THR A 124 12.14 11.94 -1.78
N ALA A 125 11.39 10.88 -1.49
CA ALA A 125 11.91 9.54 -1.25
C ALA A 125 12.72 9.03 -2.46
N LYS A 126 12.24 9.25 -3.69
CA LYS A 126 12.97 8.91 -4.93
C LYS A 126 14.34 9.60 -5.03
N LYS A 127 14.46 10.83 -4.51
CA LYS A 127 15.70 11.64 -4.53
C LYS A 127 16.53 11.53 -3.25
N TRP A 128 16.07 10.76 -2.26
CA TRP A 128 16.67 10.73 -0.92
C TRP A 128 18.16 10.38 -0.92
N LYS A 129 18.61 9.48 -1.79
CA LYS A 129 20.04 9.13 -1.90
C LYS A 129 20.91 10.34 -2.24
N ASN A 130 20.44 11.21 -3.14
CA ASN A 130 21.15 12.42 -3.54
C ASN A 130 21.14 13.43 -2.40
N TYR A 131 19.97 13.67 -1.78
CA TYR A 131 19.86 14.57 -0.63
C TYR A 131 20.73 14.12 0.54
N LYS A 132 20.74 12.83 0.87
CA LYS A 132 21.58 12.28 1.94
C LYS A 132 23.06 12.53 1.67
N ARG A 133 23.52 12.40 0.42
CA ARG A 133 24.91 12.69 0.03
C ARG A 133 25.24 14.17 0.23
N ILE A 134 24.42 15.08 -0.31
CA ILE A 134 24.57 16.53 -0.14
C ILE A 134 24.63 16.91 1.34
N LEU A 135 23.66 16.43 2.14
CA LEU A 135 23.60 16.70 3.59
C LEU A 135 24.82 16.16 4.33
N THR A 136 25.34 15.00 3.93
CA THR A 136 26.56 14.41 4.53
C THR A 136 27.78 15.27 4.23
N LEU A 137 27.95 15.69 2.96
CA LEU A 137 29.07 16.54 2.55
C LEU A 137 29.02 17.91 3.24
N ALA A 138 27.83 18.51 3.32
CA ALA A 138 27.60 19.77 4.02
C ALA A 138 27.91 19.65 5.51
N LYS A 139 27.42 18.60 6.18
CA LYS A 139 27.72 18.35 7.61
C LYS A 139 29.21 18.20 7.90
N ASN A 140 29.97 17.66 6.95
CA ASN A 140 31.40 17.45 7.07
C ASN A 140 32.26 18.62 6.53
N ASN A 141 31.64 19.73 6.11
CA ASN A 141 32.33 20.86 5.45
C ASN A 141 33.26 20.41 4.31
N SER A 142 32.82 19.42 3.53
CA SER A 142 33.64 18.86 2.45
C SER A 142 33.74 19.82 1.27
N GLU A 143 34.95 20.02 0.73
CA GLU A 143 35.19 20.78 -0.50
C GLU A 143 34.48 20.19 -1.73
N HIS A 144 34.16 18.90 -1.70
CA HIS A 144 33.44 18.21 -2.77
C HIS A 144 31.96 18.56 -2.84
N LEU A 145 31.41 19.29 -1.85
CA LEU A 145 30.01 19.72 -1.86
C LEU A 145 29.65 20.53 -3.13
N ILE A 146 30.58 21.35 -3.64
CA ILE A 146 30.36 22.19 -4.83
C ILE A 146 30.02 21.36 -6.09
N GLN A 147 30.43 20.08 -6.12
CA GLN A 147 30.15 19.19 -7.26
C GLN A 147 28.71 18.66 -7.27
N GLU A 148 27.95 18.88 -6.19
CA GLU A 148 26.63 18.29 -5.95
C GLU A 148 25.50 19.34 -5.88
N ILE A 149 25.81 20.64 -5.98
CA ILE A 149 24.85 21.77 -5.97
C ILE A 149 24.80 22.40 -7.36
#